data_AF-A0A2E7TQW1-F1
#
_entry.id   AF-A0A2E7TQW1-F1
#
_cell.length_a   1.000
_cell.length_b   1.000
_cell.length_c   1.000
_cell.angle_alpha   90.00
_cell.angle_beta   90.00
_cell.angle_gamma   90.00
#
_symmetry.space_group_name_H-M   'P 1'
#
loop_
_entity.id
_entity.type
_entity.pdbx_description
1 polymer ?
#
loop_
_entity_poly.entity_id
_entity_poly.type
_entity_poly.pdbx_seq_one_letter_code
_entity_poly.pdbx_strand_id
1 'polypeptide(L)' 'MNIFWFRRDLRIEDNTAFSKALENANSVLPIFIFDEDILNDLDPNDSRVNFIYECLDKINSQLLNKN' A
#
# COMPACT_ATOMS: atom_id res chain seq x y z
N MET A 1 15.03 -9.19 -5.33
CA MET A 1 14.21 -8.30 -4.50
C MET A 1 13.04 -7.85 -5.35
N ASN A 2 11.81 -8.11 -4.90
CA ASN A 2 10.59 -7.74 -5.60
C ASN A 2 10.05 -6.43 -5.03
N ILE A 3 9.52 -5.56 -5.88
CA ILE A 3 8.76 -4.39 -5.45
C ILE A 3 7.28 -4.73 -5.61
N PHE A 4 6.50 -4.57 -4.56
CA PHE A 4 5.05 -4.73 -4.61
C PHE A 4 4.38 -3.36 -4.51
N TRP A 5 3.73 -2.92 -5.59
CA TRP A 5 3.12 -1.60 -5.63
C TRP A 5 1.63 -1.68 -5.27
N PHE A 6 1.30 -1.26 -4.05
CA PHE A 6 -0.06 -1.00 -3.63
C PHE A 6 -0.63 0.20 -4.40
N ARG A 7 -1.83 0.02 -4.96
CA ARG A 7 -2.60 1.08 -5.62
C ARG A 7 -3.98 1.15 -4.95
N ARG A 8 -5.05 0.79 -5.67
CA ARG A 8 -6.42 0.77 -5.11
C ARG A 8 -6.64 -0.34 -4.09
N ASP A 9 -5.87 -1.42 -4.17
CA ASP A 9 -6.06 -2.60 -3.34
C ASP A 9 -5.15 -2.58 -2.10
N LEU A 10 -5.56 -1.80 -1.10
CA LEU A 10 -4.80 -1.58 0.15
C LEU A 10 -5.09 -2.68 1.18
N ARG A 11 -4.71 -3.92 0.88
CA ARG A 11 -4.82 -5.05 1.83
C ARG A 11 -3.66 -6.02 1.70
N ILE A 12 -3.23 -6.58 2.83
CA ILE A 12 -2.20 -7.64 2.89
C ILE A 12 -2.82 -9.05 2.94
N GLU A 13 -4.02 -9.18 3.51
CA GLU A 13 -4.78 -10.43 3.56
C GLU A 13 -5.61 -10.57 2.28
N ASP A 14 -5.72 -11.80 1.78
CA ASP A 14 -6.45 -12.12 0.54
C ASP A 14 -6.09 -11.20 -0.65
N ASN A 15 -4.79 -10.95 -0.80
CA ASN A 15 -4.22 -10.25 -1.94
C ASN A 15 -3.40 -11.22 -2.77
N THR A 16 -3.99 -11.76 -3.84
CA THR A 16 -3.36 -12.77 -4.71
C THR A 16 -2.03 -12.29 -5.27
N ALA A 17 -1.94 -11.02 -5.66
CA ALA A 17 -0.72 -10.46 -6.23
C ALA A 17 0.38 -10.34 -5.16
N PHE A 18 0.03 -9.89 -3.94
CA PHE A 18 0.97 -9.77 -2.82
C PHE A 18 1.46 -11.14 -2.37
N SER A 19 0.54 -12.10 -2.22
CA SER A 19 0.86 -13.50 -1.93
C SER A 19 1.82 -14.08 -2.96
N LYS A 20 1.57 -13.87 -4.26
CA LYS A 20 2.47 -14.36 -5.31
C LYS A 20 3.84 -13.69 -5.31
N ALA A 21 3.90 -12.40 -4.96
CA ALA A 21 5.15 -11.67 -4.84
C ALA A 21 6.03 -12.20 -3.69
N LEU A 22 5.40 -12.65 -2.59
CA LEU A 22 6.06 -13.26 -1.43
C LEU A 22 6.59 -14.68 -1.70
N GLU A 23 5.87 -15.49 -2.50
CA GLU A 23 6.28 -16.88 -2.80
C GLU A 23 7.63 -16.99 -3.52
N ASN A 24 7.98 -16.00 -4.36
CA ASN A 24 9.07 -16.14 -5.34
C ASN A 24 10.29 -15.25 -5.05
N ALA A 25 10.35 -14.57 -3.91
CA ALA A 25 11.45 -13.65 -3.60
C ALA A 25 11.96 -13.73 -2.16
N ASN A 26 13.28 -13.61 -2.03
CA ASN A 26 13.98 -13.50 -0.76
C ASN A 26 13.62 -12.23 0.02
N SER A 27 13.11 -11.20 -0.67
CA SER A 27 12.63 -9.96 -0.08
C SER A 27 11.60 -9.29 -0.98
N VAL A 28 10.53 -8.79 -0.38
CA VAL A 28 9.50 -7.95 -1.03
C VAL A 28 9.50 -6.60 -0.34
N LEU A 29 9.63 -5.52 -1.13
CA LEU A 29 9.46 -4.15 -0.67
C LEU A 29 8.09 -3.64 -1.11
N PRO A 30 7.11 -3.54 -0.20
CA PRO A 30 5.82 -2.96 -0.50
C PRO A 30 5.93 -1.43 -0.54
N ILE A 31 5.33 -0.81 -1.57
CA ILE A 31 5.31 0.63 -1.75
C ILE A 31 3.91 1.11 -2.11
N PHE A 32 3.62 2.36 -1.78
CA PHE A 32 2.50 3.14 -2.30
C PHE A 32 3.05 4.49 -2.77
N ILE A 33 2.48 5.05 -3.83
CA ILE A 33 2.93 6.33 -4.40
C ILE A 33 1.75 7.30 -4.33
N PHE A 34 1.93 8.39 -3.60
CA PHE A 34 1.03 9.54 -3.68
C PHE A 34 1.38 10.29 -4.96
N ASP A 35 0.45 10.26 -5.92
CA ASP A 35 0.62 10.87 -7.23
C ASP A 35 0.13 12.31 -7.17
N GLU A 36 1.03 13.27 -7.43
CA GLU A 36 0.71 14.70 -7.36
C GLU A 36 -0.36 15.12 -8.36
N ASP A 37 -0.39 14.53 -9.56
CA ASP A 37 -1.42 14.86 -10.55
C ASP A 37 -2.80 14.44 -10.07
N ILE A 38 -2.89 13.27 -9.43
CA ILE A 38 -4.14 12.80 -8.80
C ILE A 38 -4.51 13.68 -7.62
N LEU A 39 -3.56 14.03 -6.76
CA LEU A 39 -3.83 14.83 -5.56
C LEU A 39 -4.24 16.26 -5.89
N ASN A 40 -3.66 16.85 -6.94
CA ASN A 40 -3.97 18.21 -7.39
C ASN A 40 -5.40 18.35 -7.92
N ASP A 41 -6.01 17.26 -8.39
CA ASP A 41 -7.40 17.20 -8.85
C ASP A 41 -8.42 17.01 -7.71
N LEU A 42 -7.96 16.84 -6.46
CA LEU A 42 -8.80 16.62 -5.29
C LEU A 42 -8.96 17.89 -4.45
N ASP A 43 -10.08 17.98 -3.74
CA ASP A 43 -10.23 18.99 -2.69
C ASP A 43 -9.13 18.80 -1.62
N PRO A 44 -8.53 19.88 -1.08
CA PRO A 44 -7.51 19.78 -0.03
C PRO A 44 -7.95 19.03 1.23
N ASN A 45 -9.27 18.93 1.46
CA ASN A 45 -9.87 18.22 2.59
C ASN A 45 -10.64 16.96 2.15
N ASP A 46 -10.31 16.39 0.99
CA ASP A 46 -10.97 15.19 0.49
C ASP A 46 -10.76 14.01 1.45
N SER A 47 -11.87 13.49 1.97
CA SER A 47 -11.87 12.42 2.97
C SER A 47 -11.25 11.11 2.47
N ARG A 48 -11.17 10.91 1.14
CA ARG A 48 -10.54 9.72 0.55
C ARG A 48 -9.03 9.71 0.81
N VAL A 49 -8.38 10.88 0.87
CA VAL A 49 -6.93 10.96 1.14
C VAL A 49 -6.63 10.48 2.56
N ASN A 50 -7.39 10.97 3.54
CA ASN A 50 -7.26 10.51 4.92
C ASN A 50 -7.54 9.00 5.06
N PHE A 51 -8.59 8.51 4.41
CA PHE A 51 -8.90 7.08 4.42
C PHE A 51 -7.75 6.23 3.84
N ILE A 52 -7.18 6.63 2.70
CA ILE A 52 -6.03 5.96 2.09
C ILE A 52 -4.85 5.96 3.06
N TYR A 53 -4.54 7.10 3.67
CA TYR A 53 -3.46 7.22 4.64
C TYR A 53 -3.65 6.28 5.84
N GLU A 54 -4.85 6.23 6.42
CA GLU A 54 -5.17 5.31 7.53
C GLU A 54 -5.02 3.83 7.13
N CYS A 55 -5.42 3.46 5.91
CA CYS A 55 -5.20 2.12 5.39
C CYS A 55 -3.71 1.79 5.25
N LEU A 56 -2.91 2.72 4.71
CA LEU A 56 -1.46 2.55 4.55
C LEU A 56 -0.76 2.44 5.91
N ASP A 57 -1.14 3.26 6.88
CA ASP A 57 -0.59 3.23 8.25
C ASP A 57 -0.87 1.88 8.93
N LYS A 58 -2.09 1.36 8.78
CA LYS A 58 -2.45 0.01 9.27
C LYS A 58 -1.60 -1.07 8.60
N ILE A 59 -1.45 -1.05 7.28
CA ILE A 59 -0.61 -2.01 6.54
C ILE A 59 0.84 -1.92 7.02
N ASN A 60 1.40 -0.71 7.11
CA ASN A 60 2.77 -0.49 7.54
C ASN A 60 3.00 -1.01 8.97
N SER A 61 2.07 -0.71 9.87
CA SER A 61 2.10 -1.20 11.25
C SER A 61 2.03 -2.73 11.31
N GLN A 62 1.17 -3.37 10.53
CA GLN A 62 1.09 -4.84 10.46
C GLN A 62 2.39 -5.48 9.94
N LEU A 63 3.05 -4.84 8.98
CA LEU A 63 4.31 -5.32 8.41
C LEU A 63 5.50 -5.11 9.35
N LEU A 64 5.55 -3.99 10.09
CA LEU A 64 6.60 -3.70 11.08
C LEU A 64 6.45 -4.53 12.36
N ASN A 65 5.22 -4.87 12.75
CA ASN A 65 4.95 -5.69 13.93
C ASN A 65 5.13 -7.20 13.69
N LYS A 66 5.44 -7.62 12.46
CA LYS A 66 5.92 -8.98 12.17
C LYS A 66 7.40 -9.09 12.58
N ASN A 67 7.64 -9.54 13.81
CA ASN A 67 8.85 -10.25 14.20
C ASN A 67 8.51 -11.71 14.48
#